data_AF-A0A528F4B1-F1
#
_entry.id   AF-A0A528F4B1-F1
#
_cell.length_a   1.000
_cell.length_b   1.000
_cell.length_c   1.000
_cell.angle_alpha   90.00
_cell.angle_beta   90.00
_cell.angle_gamma   90.00
#
_symmetry.space_group_name_H-M   'P 1'
#
loop_
_entity.id
_entity.type
_entity.pdbx_description
1 polymer ?
#
loop_
_entity_poly.entity_id
_entity_poly.type
_entity_poly.pdbx_seq_one_letter_code
_entity_poly.pdbx_strand_id
1 'polypeptide(L)'
;MNTTLNPEGSDLSPYLPDEHGLFFVYHFTAEGARTKDAAATHWTWRSYQLSDMRARHEIATEPALPPPVRDAFLTAGHGCHIDLEGDWLYGDLPDLRHDYSAEARGLGHFRFAFNDTMLIGGRKQPLRSVDNIRNAIDNGSRKFRSPAELIEAVMGQSLDGMATELGSLGDTLDGIEDRIVCDAWHSERQALVDARRQLVVIHRQMATLTTLFRHLDHSHRNDLPDPINDMAARLSHRAHT
;
A
#
# COMPACT_ATOMS: atom_id res chain seq x y z
N MET A 1 19.83 -15.46 1.28
CA MET A 1 21.00 -15.30 0.38
C MET A 1 21.33 -13.82 0.39
N ASN A 2 22.58 -13.42 0.60
CA ASN A 2 22.98 -12.01 0.63
C ASN A 2 22.56 -11.36 -0.69
N THR A 3 21.53 -10.51 -0.67
CA THR A 3 21.21 -9.64 -1.80
C THR A 3 22.35 -8.64 -1.88
N THR A 4 23.41 -9.02 -2.61
CA THR A 4 24.57 -8.19 -2.87
C THR A 4 24.09 -6.86 -3.42
N LEU A 5 24.45 -5.76 -2.74
CA LEU A 5 24.31 -4.43 -3.33
C LEU A 5 24.98 -4.48 -4.70
N ASN A 6 24.19 -4.31 -5.75
CA ASN A 6 24.74 -4.11 -7.07
C ASN A 6 25.48 -2.77 -7.04
N PRO A 7 26.83 -2.74 -7.18
CA PRO A 7 27.61 -1.52 -7.05
C PRO A 7 27.43 -0.59 -8.26
N GLU A 8 26.77 -1.07 -9.31
CA GLU A 8 26.30 -0.27 -10.42
C GLU A 8 24.83 0.06 -10.19
N GLY A 9 24.52 1.35 -10.08
CA GLY A 9 23.17 1.85 -10.17
C GLY A 9 22.60 1.51 -11.55
N SER A 10 22.11 0.28 -11.71
CA SER A 10 21.13 -0.04 -12.72
C SER A 10 19.95 0.87 -12.43
N ASP A 11 19.79 1.85 -13.30
CA ASP A 11 18.59 2.65 -13.42
C ASP A 11 17.47 1.66 -13.74
N LEU A 12 16.88 1.08 -12.68
CA LEU A 12 15.78 0.13 -12.79
C LEU A 12 14.73 0.80 -13.65
N SER A 13 14.42 0.19 -14.78
CA SER A 13 13.35 0.66 -15.66
C SER A 13 12.15 0.98 -14.78
N PRO A 14 11.60 2.21 -14.82
CA PRO A 14 10.53 2.62 -13.92
C PRO A 14 9.25 1.77 -14.04
N TYR A 15 9.23 0.80 -14.96
CA TYR A 15 8.07 -0.02 -15.30
C TYR A 15 8.36 -1.53 -15.42
N LEU A 16 9.61 -2.00 -15.28
CA LEU A 16 9.92 -3.43 -15.44
C LEU A 16 10.72 -3.97 -14.26
N PRO A 17 10.30 -5.11 -13.67
CA PRO A 17 11.02 -5.73 -12.58
C PRO A 17 12.35 -6.33 -13.07
N ASP A 18 13.32 -6.46 -12.16
CA ASP A 18 14.63 -7.06 -12.43
C ASP A 18 14.56 -8.59 -12.62
N GLU A 19 15.73 -9.24 -12.60
CA GLU A 19 15.84 -10.69 -12.73
C GLU A 19 15.20 -11.47 -11.56
N HIS A 20 14.94 -10.81 -10.44
CA HIS A 20 14.32 -11.34 -9.23
C HIS A 20 12.83 -10.99 -9.12
N GLY A 21 12.26 -10.28 -10.11
CA GLY A 21 10.89 -9.78 -10.00
C GLY A 21 10.76 -8.59 -9.03
N LEU A 22 11.90 -8.04 -8.57
CA LEU A 22 11.98 -6.89 -7.70
C LEU A 22 11.83 -5.63 -8.54
N PHE A 23 10.93 -4.75 -8.12
CA PHE A 23 10.63 -3.52 -8.83
C PHE A 23 11.47 -2.35 -8.34
N PHE A 24 11.72 -2.26 -7.03
CA PHE A 24 12.76 -1.39 -6.46
C PHE A 24 13.22 -1.89 -5.09
N VAL A 25 14.42 -1.47 -4.69
CA VAL A 25 14.93 -1.58 -3.32
C VAL A 25 15.54 -0.26 -2.86
N TYR A 26 15.05 0.25 -1.73
CA TYR A 26 15.58 1.44 -1.06
C TYR A 26 16.25 1.06 0.26
N HIS A 27 17.35 1.73 0.56
CA HIS A 27 18.09 1.61 1.81
C HIS A 27 18.01 2.97 2.52
N PHE A 28 17.83 2.95 3.84
CA PHE A 28 17.64 4.15 4.64
C PHE A 28 18.64 4.21 5.78
N THR A 29 19.13 5.41 6.11
CA THR A 29 19.93 5.65 7.31
C THR A 29 19.05 5.70 8.56
N ALA A 30 19.66 5.75 9.75
CA ALA A 30 18.92 5.90 11.01
C ALA A 30 18.13 7.23 11.07
N GLU A 31 18.60 8.28 10.39
CA GLU A 31 17.92 9.57 10.25
C GLU A 31 16.80 9.55 9.21
N GLY A 32 16.62 8.41 8.52
CA GLY A 32 15.57 8.15 7.54
C GLY A 32 15.84 8.68 6.14
N ALA A 33 17.07 9.12 5.85
CA ALA A 33 17.46 9.53 4.52
C ALA A 33 17.75 8.30 3.64
N ARG A 34 17.34 8.34 2.36
CA ARG A 34 17.72 7.31 1.39
C ARG A 34 19.24 7.34 1.19
N THR A 35 19.87 6.18 1.27
CA THR A 35 21.31 5.99 1.06
C THR A 35 21.59 4.94 0.00
N LYS A 36 22.76 5.04 -0.64
CA LYS A 36 23.35 3.97 -1.47
C LYS A 36 24.52 3.26 -0.77
N ASP A 37 24.92 3.77 0.39
CA ASP A 37 26.00 3.20 1.20
C ASP A 37 25.45 2.08 2.10
N ALA A 38 25.97 0.87 1.88
CA ALA A 38 25.63 -0.32 2.67
C ALA A 38 25.99 -0.14 4.15
N ALA A 39 27.10 0.52 4.46
CA ALA A 39 27.56 0.71 5.84
C ALA A 39 26.66 1.68 6.62
N ALA A 40 25.99 2.59 5.93
CA ALA A 40 25.05 3.54 6.51
C ALA A 40 23.59 3.02 6.53
N THR A 41 23.34 1.80 6.04
CA THR A 41 21.99 1.24 5.96
C THR A 41 21.52 0.78 7.34
N HIS A 42 20.41 1.35 7.80
CA HIS A 42 19.71 0.97 9.02
C HIS A 42 18.52 0.06 8.74
N TRP A 43 17.74 0.35 7.69
CA TRP A 43 16.61 -0.48 7.28
C TRP A 43 16.38 -0.43 5.76
N THR A 44 15.60 -1.38 5.23
CA THR A 44 15.37 -1.54 3.78
C THR A 44 13.90 -1.62 3.40
N TRP A 45 13.55 -1.11 2.23
CA TRP A 45 12.24 -1.28 1.60
C TRP A 45 12.40 -1.99 0.25
N ARG A 46 11.86 -3.21 0.14
CA ARG A 46 11.83 -4.00 -1.09
C ARG A 46 10.41 -4.07 -1.62
N SER A 47 10.23 -3.83 -2.91
CA SER A 47 8.92 -3.86 -3.55
C SER A 47 8.90 -4.87 -4.69
N TYR A 48 8.00 -5.86 -4.63
CA TYR A 48 7.89 -6.94 -5.59
C TYR A 48 6.64 -6.85 -6.46
N GLN A 49 6.76 -7.25 -7.73
CA GLN A 49 5.62 -7.41 -8.63
C GLN A 49 5.05 -8.82 -8.52
N LEU A 50 3.93 -8.98 -7.82
CA LEU A 50 3.35 -10.30 -7.49
C LEU A 50 2.73 -11.05 -8.68
N SER A 51 2.61 -10.42 -9.85
CA SER A 51 2.28 -11.10 -11.10
C SER A 51 3.48 -11.84 -11.72
N ASP A 52 4.70 -11.54 -11.27
CA ASP A 52 5.92 -12.19 -11.72
C ASP A 52 6.19 -13.45 -10.87
N MET A 53 6.41 -14.59 -11.53
CA MET A 53 6.72 -15.85 -10.86
C MET A 53 8.06 -15.80 -10.11
N ARG A 54 9.01 -14.98 -10.57
CA ARG A 54 10.32 -14.79 -9.94
C ARG A 54 10.19 -14.07 -8.61
N ALA A 55 9.40 -12.99 -8.58
CA ALA A 55 9.06 -12.29 -7.34
C ALA A 55 8.40 -13.22 -6.31
N ARG A 56 7.48 -14.07 -6.76
CA ARG A 56 6.82 -15.06 -5.91
C ARG A 56 7.81 -16.09 -5.39
N HIS A 57 8.77 -16.52 -6.20
CA HIS A 57 9.83 -17.43 -5.77
C HIS A 57 10.74 -16.78 -4.71
N GLU A 58 11.20 -15.55 -4.95
CA GLU A 58 12.03 -14.80 -3.99
C GLU A 58 11.36 -14.70 -2.63
N ILE A 59 10.09 -14.27 -2.59
CA ILE A 59 9.30 -14.19 -1.35
C ILE A 59 9.15 -15.57 -0.69
N ALA A 60 8.91 -16.63 -1.47
CA ALA A 60 8.79 -17.99 -0.94
C ALA A 60 10.08 -18.49 -0.28
N THR A 61 11.23 -18.00 -0.75
CA THR A 61 12.55 -18.42 -0.27
C THR A 61 13.19 -17.45 0.72
N GLU A 62 12.52 -16.33 1.05
CA GLU A 62 13.03 -15.33 1.98
C GLU A 62 13.15 -15.92 3.40
N PRO A 63 14.37 -16.14 3.92
CA PRO A 63 14.56 -16.75 5.22
C PRO A 63 14.14 -15.84 6.37
N ALA A 64 14.13 -14.52 6.18
CA ALA A 64 13.73 -13.57 7.22
C ALA A 64 12.21 -13.59 7.48
N LEU A 65 11.40 -14.04 6.51
CA LEU A 65 9.95 -14.08 6.64
C LEU A 65 9.49 -15.37 7.35
N PRO A 66 8.64 -15.28 8.39
CA PRO A 66 7.96 -16.43 8.95
C PRO A 66 7.06 -17.13 7.91
N PRO A 67 6.82 -18.45 8.03
CA PRO A 67 5.95 -19.19 7.09
C PRO A 67 4.57 -18.55 6.89
N PRO A 68 3.82 -18.14 7.94
CA PRO A 68 2.51 -17.49 7.77
C PRO A 68 2.56 -16.21 6.93
N VAL A 69 3.64 -15.43 7.09
CA VAL A 69 3.85 -14.18 6.34
C VAL A 69 4.11 -14.45 4.86
N ARG A 70 4.93 -15.46 4.54
CA ARG A 70 5.14 -15.88 3.14
C ARG A 70 3.84 -16.36 2.51
N ASP A 71 3.06 -17.15 3.23
CA ASP A 71 1.78 -17.66 2.75
C ASP A 71 0.79 -16.52 2.47
N ALA A 72 0.76 -15.47 3.31
CA ALA A 72 -0.07 -14.29 3.08
C ALA A 72 0.27 -13.57 1.75
N PHE A 73 1.56 -13.47 1.41
CA PHE A 73 1.98 -12.91 0.12
C PHE A 73 1.64 -13.80 -1.08
N LEU A 74 1.70 -15.12 -0.92
CA LEU A 74 1.63 -16.05 -2.04
C LEU A 74 0.22 -16.56 -2.32
N THR A 75 -0.64 -16.60 -1.30
CA THR A 75 -2.00 -17.08 -1.44
C THR A 75 -2.85 -16.13 -2.28
N ALA A 76 -3.73 -16.70 -3.10
CA ALA A 76 -4.69 -15.92 -3.85
C ALA A 76 -5.80 -15.41 -2.92
N GLY A 77 -5.95 -14.08 -2.84
CA GLY A 77 -7.20 -13.46 -2.40
C GLY A 77 -7.63 -13.71 -0.96
N HIS A 78 -6.88 -13.20 0.00
CA HIS A 78 -7.44 -12.91 1.32
C HIS A 78 -7.93 -11.48 1.26
N GLY A 79 -9.14 -11.20 1.74
CA GLY A 79 -9.59 -9.82 1.86
C GLY A 79 -8.65 -8.98 2.72
N CYS A 80 -9.07 -7.75 3.04
CA CYS A 80 -8.21 -6.90 3.85
C CYS A 80 -8.03 -7.48 5.25
N HIS A 81 -6.78 -7.57 5.70
CA HIS A 81 -6.39 -8.09 7.00
C HIS A 81 -5.07 -7.46 7.45
N ILE A 82 -4.84 -7.48 8.75
CA ILE A 82 -3.59 -7.09 9.39
C ILE A 82 -3.38 -8.07 10.53
N ASP A 83 -2.26 -8.77 10.52
CA ASP A 83 -1.89 -9.79 11.49
C ASP A 83 -0.45 -9.57 11.97
N LEU A 84 -0.14 -10.16 13.13
CA LEU A 84 1.18 -10.14 13.74
C LEU A 84 1.69 -11.59 13.87
N GLU A 85 2.89 -11.86 13.36
CA GLU A 85 3.57 -13.15 13.53
C GLU A 85 5.02 -12.90 13.96
N GLY A 86 5.32 -13.19 15.23
CA GLY A 86 6.57 -12.76 15.85
C GLY A 86 6.72 -11.23 15.79
N ASP A 87 7.85 -10.75 15.27
CA ASP A 87 8.12 -9.31 15.13
C ASP A 87 7.64 -8.74 13.78
N TRP A 88 6.85 -9.50 13.01
CA TRP A 88 6.39 -9.11 11.69
C TRP A 88 4.92 -8.69 11.71
N LEU A 89 4.66 -7.42 11.44
CA LEU A 89 3.32 -6.96 11.08
C LEU A 89 3.14 -7.12 9.57
N TYR A 90 2.09 -7.82 9.16
CA TYR A 90 1.83 -8.07 7.75
C TYR A 90 0.35 -7.99 7.43
N GLY A 91 0.03 -7.85 6.16
CA GLY A 91 -1.35 -7.76 5.73
C GLY A 91 -1.53 -7.50 4.24
N ASP A 92 -2.80 -7.39 3.87
CA ASP A 92 -3.25 -6.98 2.54
C ASP A 92 -4.23 -5.83 2.74
N LEU A 93 -3.91 -4.64 2.22
CA LEU A 93 -4.74 -3.45 2.38
C LEU A 93 -5.09 -2.84 1.01
N PRO A 94 -6.29 -2.28 0.87
CA PRO A 94 -6.71 -1.69 -0.39
C PRO A 94 -5.96 -0.38 -0.62
N ASP A 95 -5.61 -0.09 -1.87
CA ASP A 95 -5.12 1.21 -2.29
C ASP A 95 -5.70 1.59 -3.66
N LEU A 96 -5.73 2.89 -3.98
CA LEU A 96 -6.13 3.33 -5.30
C LEU A 96 -5.10 2.91 -6.33
N ARG A 97 -5.56 2.40 -7.46
CA ARG A 97 -4.69 2.14 -8.61
C ARG A 97 -4.25 3.45 -9.24
N HIS A 98 -3.08 3.43 -9.88
CA HIS A 98 -2.62 4.59 -10.63
C HIS A 98 -3.43 4.73 -11.92
N ASP A 99 -3.95 5.93 -12.18
CA ASP A 99 -4.83 6.28 -13.30
C ASP A 99 -4.06 6.35 -14.63
N TYR A 100 -3.69 5.20 -15.20
CA TYR A 100 -3.15 5.15 -16.57
C TYR A 100 -4.25 5.11 -17.64
N SER A 101 -5.51 4.80 -17.27
CA SER A 101 -6.70 4.92 -18.12
C SER A 101 -7.99 4.95 -17.28
N ALA A 102 -9.12 5.42 -17.83
CA ALA A 102 -10.42 5.38 -17.16
C ALA A 102 -10.89 3.95 -16.80
N GLU A 103 -10.39 2.94 -17.52
CA GLU A 103 -10.64 1.51 -17.28
C GLU A 103 -9.75 0.93 -16.17
N ALA A 104 -8.63 1.60 -15.86
CA ALA A 104 -7.70 1.24 -14.79
C ALA A 104 -8.11 1.79 -13.42
N ARG A 105 -9.17 2.58 -13.34
CA ARG A 105 -9.71 3.14 -12.09
C ARG A 105 -10.19 2.07 -11.12
N GLY A 106 -10.07 2.37 -9.83
CA GLY A 106 -10.56 1.51 -8.75
C GLY A 106 -9.46 1.09 -7.78
N LEU A 107 -9.76 0.04 -7.01
CA LEU A 107 -8.92 -0.40 -5.91
C LEU A 107 -8.04 -1.59 -6.33
N GLY A 108 -6.76 -1.47 -5.99
CA GLY A 108 -5.79 -2.56 -5.97
C GLY A 108 -5.49 -2.98 -4.54
N HIS A 109 -4.55 -3.92 -4.42
CA HIS A 109 -4.17 -4.53 -3.16
C HIS A 109 -2.68 -4.37 -2.92
N PHE A 110 -2.33 -3.72 -1.81
CA PHE A 110 -0.98 -3.61 -1.30
C PHE A 110 -0.76 -4.68 -0.23
N ARG A 111 0.02 -5.69 -0.58
CA ARG A 111 0.51 -6.66 0.40
C ARG A 111 1.79 -6.13 1.02
N PHE A 112 1.89 -6.22 2.33
CA PHE A 112 3.07 -5.76 3.04
C PHE A 112 3.42 -6.72 4.17
N ALA A 113 4.68 -6.72 4.53
CA ALA A 113 5.17 -7.23 5.79
C ALA A 113 6.37 -6.41 6.21
N PHE A 114 6.43 -6.02 7.48
CA PHE A 114 7.60 -5.36 8.02
C PHE A 114 7.90 -5.75 9.45
N ASN A 115 9.17 -5.57 9.80
CA ASN A 115 9.68 -5.54 11.16
C ASN A 115 10.50 -4.25 11.33
N ASP A 116 11.35 -4.16 12.36
CA ASP A 116 12.13 -2.95 12.66
C ASP A 116 13.14 -2.54 11.57
N THR A 117 13.64 -3.48 10.77
CA THR A 117 14.76 -3.25 9.83
C THR A 117 14.40 -3.49 8.37
N MET A 118 13.19 -3.97 8.10
CA MET A 118 12.83 -4.44 6.78
C MET A 118 11.35 -4.25 6.50
N LEU A 119 11.06 -3.72 5.32
CA LEU A 119 9.74 -3.67 4.72
C LEU A 119 9.77 -4.40 3.38
N ILE A 120 8.90 -5.38 3.24
CA ILE A 120 8.61 -6.05 1.98
C ILE A 120 7.20 -5.63 1.55
N GLY A 121 7.10 -5.04 0.37
CA GLY A 121 5.85 -4.70 -0.29
C GLY A 121 5.63 -5.58 -1.52
N GLY A 122 4.38 -5.88 -1.82
CA GLY A 122 3.99 -6.70 -2.96
C GLY A 122 2.70 -6.16 -3.58
N ARG A 123 2.70 -5.99 -4.91
CA ARG A 123 1.51 -5.55 -5.65
C ARG A 123 1.42 -6.23 -7.01
N LYS A 124 0.20 -6.38 -7.53
CA LYS A 124 -0.04 -6.88 -8.89
C LYS A 124 -0.07 -5.76 -9.94
N GLN A 125 -0.44 -4.56 -9.51
CA GLN A 125 -0.67 -3.37 -10.35
C GLN A 125 -0.05 -2.16 -9.64
N PRO A 126 0.37 -1.10 -10.35
CA PRO A 126 0.82 0.15 -9.74
C PRO A 126 -0.22 0.76 -8.80
N LEU A 127 0.24 1.29 -7.66
CA LEU A 127 -0.61 1.77 -6.58
C LEU A 127 -0.24 3.22 -6.25
N ARG A 128 -1.26 4.08 -6.21
CA ARG A 128 -1.10 5.53 -6.11
C ARG A 128 -0.34 5.96 -4.86
N SER A 129 -0.67 5.40 -3.69
CA SER A 129 -0.05 5.82 -2.44
C SER A 129 1.41 5.38 -2.36
N VAL A 130 1.69 4.14 -2.77
CA VAL A 130 3.06 3.62 -2.84
C VAL A 130 3.95 4.45 -3.78
N ASP A 131 3.45 4.76 -4.97
CA ASP A 131 4.19 5.53 -5.97
C ASP A 131 4.39 6.99 -5.53
N ASN A 132 3.41 7.60 -4.87
CA ASN A 132 3.56 8.94 -4.32
C ASN A 132 4.61 9.01 -3.20
N ILE A 133 4.63 8.03 -2.29
CA ILE A 133 5.67 7.93 -1.26
C ILE A 133 7.03 7.70 -1.89
N ARG A 134 7.13 6.83 -2.89
CA ARG A 134 8.37 6.61 -3.66
C ARG A 134 8.88 7.92 -4.28
N ASN A 135 8.01 8.66 -4.97
CA ASN A 135 8.36 9.94 -5.58
C ASN A 135 8.82 10.98 -4.53
N ALA A 136 8.16 11.02 -3.36
CA ALA A 136 8.52 11.91 -2.26
C ALA A 136 9.87 11.58 -1.62
N ILE A 137 10.27 10.31 -1.64
CA ILE A 137 11.61 9.88 -1.21
C ILE A 137 12.64 10.24 -2.27
N ASP A 138 12.33 9.98 -3.55
CA ASP A 138 13.26 10.21 -4.67
C ASP A 138 13.59 11.69 -4.87
N ASN A 139 12.62 12.58 -4.61
CA ASN A 139 12.83 14.02 -4.65
C ASN A 139 13.34 14.61 -3.31
N GLY A 140 13.55 13.77 -2.28
CA GLY A 140 14.06 14.17 -0.97
C GLY A 140 13.09 14.97 -0.09
N SER A 141 11.81 15.10 -0.46
CA SER A 141 10.79 15.83 0.32
C SER A 141 10.31 15.10 1.57
N ARG A 142 10.47 13.77 1.63
CA ARG A 142 10.16 12.95 2.81
C ARG A 142 11.31 12.03 3.19
N LYS A 143 11.41 11.78 4.49
CA LYS A 143 12.35 10.86 5.14
C LYS A 143 11.56 9.96 6.09
N PHE A 144 12.03 8.72 6.26
CA PHE A 144 11.35 7.72 7.07
C PHE A 144 12.38 6.99 7.94
N ARG A 145 12.28 7.15 9.25
CA ARG A 145 13.24 6.58 10.21
C ARG A 145 13.00 5.10 10.46
N SER A 146 11.78 4.62 10.21
CA SER A 146 11.41 3.23 10.37
C SER A 146 10.42 2.75 9.29
N PRO A 147 10.34 1.42 9.06
CA PRO A 147 9.29 0.80 8.27
C PRO A 147 7.87 1.20 8.68
N ALA A 148 7.60 1.31 9.98
CA ALA A 148 6.30 1.69 10.52
C ALA A 148 5.88 3.10 10.08
N GLU A 149 6.79 4.09 10.12
CA GLU A 149 6.50 5.45 9.64
C GLU A 149 6.15 5.47 8.15
N LEU A 150 6.82 4.64 7.33
CA LEU A 150 6.53 4.55 5.91
C LEU A 150 5.15 3.94 5.66
N ILE A 151 4.83 2.84 6.35
CA ILE A 151 3.52 2.19 6.24
C ILE A 151 2.40 3.13 6.70
N GLU A 152 2.61 3.85 7.79
CA GLU A 152 1.68 4.89 8.25
C GLU A 152 1.40 5.91 7.15
N ALA A 153 2.45 6.41 6.50
CA ALA A 153 2.33 7.40 5.44
C ALA A 153 1.62 6.86 4.19
N VAL A 154 1.91 5.61 3.79
CA VAL A 154 1.21 4.94 2.68
C VAL A 154 -0.28 4.77 3.01
N MET A 155 -0.61 4.26 4.21
CA MET A 155 -1.99 4.04 4.63
C MET A 155 -2.77 5.34 4.79
N GLY A 156 -2.16 6.37 5.38
CA GLY A 156 -2.75 7.68 5.51
C GLY A 156 -3.08 8.29 4.14
N GLN A 157 -2.16 8.20 3.19
CA GLN A 157 -2.38 8.68 1.82
C GLN A 157 -3.45 7.88 1.08
N SER A 158 -3.55 6.58 1.35
CA SER A 158 -4.57 5.73 0.75
C SER A 158 -5.98 6.10 1.24
N LEU A 159 -6.15 6.28 2.56
CA LEU A 159 -7.39 6.75 3.16
C LEU A 159 -7.81 8.12 2.60
N ASP A 160 -6.88 9.08 2.53
CA ASP A 160 -7.15 10.41 1.97
C ASP A 160 -7.55 10.34 0.50
N GLY A 161 -6.88 9.47 -0.26
CA GLY A 161 -7.18 9.22 -1.66
C GLY A 161 -8.60 8.68 -1.84
N MET A 162 -8.99 7.68 -1.04
CA MET A 162 -10.33 7.11 -1.05
C MET A 162 -11.40 8.13 -0.64
N ALA A 163 -11.14 8.95 0.38
CA ALA A 163 -12.04 10.02 0.79
C ALA A 163 -12.23 11.06 -0.33
N THR A 164 -11.14 11.44 -1.01
CA THR A 164 -11.20 12.34 -2.18
C THR A 164 -12.04 11.74 -3.31
N GLU A 165 -11.87 10.44 -3.59
CA GLU A 165 -12.64 9.74 -4.63
C GLU A 165 -14.13 9.62 -4.28
N LEU A 166 -14.47 9.46 -3.00
CA LEU A 166 -15.87 9.53 -2.55
C LEU A 166 -16.47 10.92 -2.77
N GLY A 167 -15.69 11.98 -2.53
CA GLY A 167 -16.11 13.36 -2.83
C GLY A 167 -16.40 13.58 -4.31
N SER A 168 -15.49 13.16 -5.20
CA SER A 168 -15.69 13.29 -6.65
C SER A 168 -16.85 12.45 -7.19
N LEU A 169 -17.14 11.31 -6.57
CA LEU A 169 -18.33 10.51 -6.85
C LEU A 169 -19.61 11.23 -6.43
N GLY A 170 -19.59 11.99 -5.33
CA GLY A 170 -20.67 12.89 -4.93
C GLY A 170 -20.99 13.92 -6.01
N ASP A 171 -19.97 14.67 -6.45
CA ASP A 171 -20.11 15.66 -7.53
C ASP A 171 -20.64 15.03 -8.84
N THR A 172 -20.21 13.79 -9.12
CA THR A 172 -20.68 13.02 -10.29
C THR A 172 -22.16 12.67 -10.18
N LEU A 173 -22.63 12.28 -9.00
CA LEU A 173 -24.04 11.96 -8.75
C LEU A 173 -24.92 13.21 -8.85
N ASP A 174 -24.46 14.34 -8.30
CA ASP A 174 -25.16 15.63 -8.42
C ASP A 174 -25.31 16.03 -9.89
N GLY A 175 -24.25 15.88 -10.69
CA GLY A 175 -24.31 16.16 -12.14
C GLY A 175 -25.22 15.20 -12.92
N ILE A 176 -25.38 13.94 -12.47
CA ILE A 176 -26.36 13.00 -13.04
C ILE A 176 -27.78 13.43 -12.69
N GLU A 177 -28.01 13.84 -11.44
CA GLU A 177 -29.32 14.32 -10.96
C GLU A 177 -29.80 15.53 -11.77
N ASP A 178 -28.93 16.53 -11.98
CA ASP A 178 -29.23 17.73 -12.76
C ASP A 178 -29.65 17.40 -14.21
N ARG A 179 -28.97 16.45 -14.87
CA ARG A 179 -29.28 16.03 -16.25
C ARG A 179 -30.61 15.28 -16.34
N ILE A 180 -30.91 14.45 -15.34
CA ILE A 180 -32.21 13.77 -15.24
C ILE A 180 -33.34 14.79 -15.10
N VAL A 181 -33.16 15.82 -14.26
CA VAL A 181 -34.14 16.91 -14.09
C VAL A 181 -34.36 17.69 -15.38
N CYS A 182 -33.33 17.82 -16.22
CA CYS A 182 -33.40 18.51 -17.51
C CYS A 182 -33.90 17.64 -18.69
N ASP A 183 -34.50 16.47 -18.42
CA ASP A 183 -35.05 15.52 -19.41
C ASP A 183 -34.00 14.92 -20.39
N ALA A 184 -32.72 14.99 -20.05
CA ALA A 184 -31.61 14.41 -20.80
C ALA A 184 -31.34 12.96 -20.34
N TRP A 185 -32.30 12.05 -20.55
CA TRP A 185 -32.28 10.69 -19.97
C TRP A 185 -31.29 9.69 -20.63
N HIS A 186 -30.73 10.03 -21.79
CA HIS A 186 -29.89 9.07 -22.53
C HIS A 186 -28.53 8.89 -21.82
N SER A 187 -28.17 7.64 -21.51
CA SER A 187 -26.93 7.21 -20.82
C SER A 187 -26.79 7.46 -19.31
N GLU A 188 -27.64 8.30 -18.69
CA GLU A 188 -27.56 8.60 -17.24
C GLU A 188 -27.76 7.39 -16.33
N ARG A 189 -28.63 6.44 -16.73
CA ARG A 189 -28.86 5.21 -15.96
C ARG A 189 -27.58 4.40 -15.78
N GLN A 190 -26.76 4.30 -16.83
CA GLN A 190 -25.51 3.53 -16.76
C GLN A 190 -24.49 4.25 -15.87
N ALA A 191 -24.33 5.57 -16.07
CA ALA A 191 -23.45 6.40 -15.24
C ALA A 191 -23.81 6.32 -13.75
N LEU A 192 -25.11 6.34 -13.42
CA LEU A 192 -25.59 6.20 -12.04
C LEU A 192 -25.23 4.85 -11.44
N VAL A 193 -25.40 3.76 -12.19
CA VAL A 193 -25.06 2.40 -11.72
C VAL A 193 -23.56 2.29 -11.46
N ASP A 194 -22.73 2.83 -12.36
CA ASP A 194 -21.27 2.78 -12.23
C ASP A 194 -20.78 3.61 -11.05
N ALA A 195 -21.27 4.84 -10.89
CA ALA A 195 -20.96 5.70 -9.75
C ALA A 195 -21.37 5.05 -8.42
N ARG A 196 -22.60 4.52 -8.35
CA ARG A 196 -23.08 3.81 -7.15
C ARG A 196 -22.21 2.60 -6.82
N ARG A 197 -21.81 1.81 -7.83
CA ARG A 197 -20.96 0.63 -7.62
C ARG A 197 -19.61 1.02 -7.05
N GLN A 198 -18.97 2.07 -7.58
CA GLN A 198 -17.69 2.56 -7.08
C GLN A 198 -17.80 3.09 -5.65
N LEU A 199 -18.83 3.89 -5.36
CA LEU A 199 -19.11 4.43 -4.03
C LEU A 199 -19.23 3.31 -3.00
N VAL A 200 -20.06 2.30 -3.28
CA VAL A 200 -20.26 1.16 -2.36
C VAL A 200 -18.97 0.40 -2.12
N VAL A 201 -18.17 0.18 -3.17
CA VAL A 201 -16.89 -0.54 -3.07
C VAL A 201 -15.90 0.22 -2.19
N ILE A 202 -15.70 1.52 -2.43
CA ILE A 202 -14.77 2.35 -1.66
C ILE A 202 -15.24 2.46 -0.21
N HIS A 203 -16.52 2.77 0.02
CA HIS A 203 -17.09 2.85 1.36
C HIS A 203 -16.89 1.55 2.16
N ARG A 204 -17.11 0.38 1.54
CA ARG A 204 -16.88 -0.91 2.18
C ARG A 204 -15.40 -1.11 2.56
N GLN A 205 -14.47 -0.71 1.69
CA GLN A 205 -13.04 -0.84 2.00
C GLN A 205 -12.62 0.09 3.13
N MET A 206 -13.09 1.33 3.15
CA MET A 206 -12.83 2.26 4.26
C MET A 206 -13.38 1.71 5.59
N ALA A 207 -14.61 1.22 5.62
CA ALA A 207 -15.19 0.61 6.82
C ALA A 207 -14.37 -0.61 7.31
N THR A 208 -13.84 -1.40 6.38
CA THR A 208 -12.97 -2.54 6.69
C THR A 208 -11.66 -2.06 7.30
N LEU A 209 -11.01 -1.05 6.70
CA LEU A 209 -9.78 -0.43 7.22
C LEU A 209 -9.96 0.15 8.62
N THR A 210 -11.04 0.90 8.87
CA THR A 210 -11.35 1.45 10.19
C THR A 210 -11.47 0.34 11.24
N THR A 211 -12.09 -0.79 10.87
CA THR A 211 -12.22 -1.95 11.76
C THR A 211 -10.86 -2.61 12.03
N LEU A 212 -10.03 -2.78 11.00
CA LEU A 212 -8.70 -3.39 11.11
C LEU A 212 -7.76 -2.54 11.98
N PHE A 213 -7.70 -1.22 11.75
CA PHE A 213 -6.85 -0.34 12.56
C PHE A 213 -7.30 -0.26 14.01
N ARG A 214 -8.62 -0.27 14.26
CA ARG A 214 -9.15 -0.36 15.62
C ARG A 214 -8.75 -1.69 16.27
N HIS A 215 -8.90 -2.80 15.56
CA HIS A 215 -8.52 -4.11 16.07
C HIS A 215 -7.02 -4.20 16.38
N LEU A 216 -6.17 -3.62 15.52
CA LEU A 216 -4.73 -3.54 15.73
C LEU A 216 -4.38 -2.74 17.00
N ASP A 217 -4.98 -1.57 17.19
CA ASP A 217 -4.77 -0.70 18.37
C ASP A 217 -5.27 -1.34 19.69
N HIS A 218 -6.32 -2.17 19.64
CA HIS A 218 -6.91 -2.79 20.84
C HIS A 218 -6.31 -4.15 21.20
N SER A 219 -6.02 -4.99 20.20
CA SER A 219 -5.73 -6.42 20.44
C SER A 219 -4.26 -6.71 20.69
N HIS A 220 -3.36 -5.88 20.18
CA HIS A 220 -1.92 -6.11 20.27
C HIS A 220 -1.18 -5.00 21.04
N ARG A 221 -1.89 -4.15 21.79
CA ARG A 221 -1.31 -3.02 22.53
C ARG A 221 -0.15 -3.41 23.46
N ASN A 222 -0.16 -4.63 24.01
CA ASN A 222 0.86 -5.10 24.93
C ASN A 222 1.94 -5.98 24.27
N ASP A 223 1.73 -6.39 23.02
CA ASP A 223 2.58 -7.37 22.32
C ASP A 223 3.34 -6.75 21.13
N LEU A 224 2.95 -5.53 20.71
CA LEU A 224 3.63 -4.79 19.63
C LEU A 224 4.81 -3.97 20.15
N PRO A 225 5.89 -3.85 19.34
CA PRO A 225 6.89 -2.80 19.52
C PRO A 225 6.25 -1.40 19.54
N ASP A 226 6.79 -0.50 20.37
CA ASP A 226 6.28 0.88 20.54
C ASP A 226 6.03 1.62 19.21
N PRO A 227 6.92 1.55 18.19
CA PRO A 227 6.69 2.24 16.92
C PRO A 227 5.43 1.75 16.17
N ILE A 228 5.08 0.47 16.31
CA ILE A 228 3.91 -0.13 15.66
C ILE A 228 2.63 0.22 16.43
N ASN A 229 2.69 0.22 17.76
CA ASN A 229 1.59 0.70 18.62
C ASN A 229 1.22 2.16 18.30
N ASP A 230 2.24 3.01 18.23
CA ASP A 230 2.09 4.43 17.90
C ASP A 230 1.48 4.63 16.51
N MET A 231 1.96 3.88 15.52
CA MET A 231 1.37 3.85 14.17
C MET A 231 -0.09 3.41 14.21
N ALA A 232 -0.41 2.32 14.91
CA ALA A 232 -1.76 1.78 14.99
C ALA A 232 -2.75 2.79 15.59
N ALA A 233 -2.35 3.46 16.68
CA ALA A 233 -3.15 4.51 17.32
C ALA A 233 -3.41 5.69 16.37
N ARG A 234 -2.39 6.15 15.63
CA ARG A 234 -2.54 7.25 14.65
C ARG A 234 -3.43 6.87 13.47
N LEU A 235 -3.27 5.67 12.91
CA LEU A 235 -4.12 5.17 11.82
C LEU A 235 -5.56 4.96 12.28
N SER A 236 -5.75 4.42 13.48
CA SER A 236 -7.08 4.30 14.11
C SER A 236 -7.74 5.67 14.24
N HIS A 237 -7.04 6.67 14.76
CA HIS A 237 -7.59 8.03 14.88
C HIS A 237 -7.94 8.63 13.51
N ARG A 238 -7.04 8.55 12.53
CA ARG A 238 -7.25 9.08 11.17
C ARG A 238 -8.44 8.44 10.47
N ALA A 239 -8.64 7.13 10.63
CA ALA A 239 -9.74 6.43 9.97
C ALA A 239 -11.14 6.79 10.49
N HIS A 240 -11.24 7.64 11.53
CA HIS A 240 -12.50 8.19 12.04
C HIS A 240 -12.76 9.64 11.61
N THR A 241 -11.73 10.35 11.14
CA THR A 241 -11.80 11.77 10.75
C THR A 241 -12.12 11.92 9.27
#